data_AF-A0A3B1E264-F1
#
_entry.id   AF-A0A3B1E264-F1
#
_cell.length_a   1.000
_cell.length_b   1.000
_cell.length_c   1.000
_cell.angle_alpha   90.00
_cell.angle_beta   90.00
_cell.angle_gamma   90.00
#
_symmetry.space_group_name_H-M   'P 1'
#
loop_
_entity.id
_entity.type
_entity.pdbx_description
1 polymer ?
#
loop_
_entity_poly.entity_id
_entity_poly.type
_entity_poly.pdbx_seq_one_letter_code
_entity_poly.pdbx_strand_id
1 'polypeptide(L)'
;MLTISKDIFPQSCLSYIAFRAAFQETLERIALANQIGDDSAGCFGFLTEVPFLRAVPPHIQLDLLAETWKKHTANDSFDASLIDESIVYATCEVAARIVDSQPTDLQRYMKNGPLDVELAIDHHLSSELRALHLNLSNEGDFLLLSQFEDMTPEESTRLKKTFGLDELRLEPMFEVLGRWAVSRDFLNNLTGLLTGREIIRTVSVLGVQ
;
A
#
# COMPACT_ATOMS: atom_id res chain seq x y z
N MET A 1 -15.09 -5.09 4.62
CA MET A 1 -15.39 -3.93 3.79
C MET A 1 -14.74 -2.74 4.46
N LEU A 2 -13.87 -2.04 3.74
CA LEU A 2 -13.12 -0.91 4.27
C LEU A 2 -13.90 0.40 4.03
N THR A 3 -14.19 1.13 5.09
CA THR A 3 -14.89 2.42 5.06
C THR A 3 -13.88 3.55 5.24
N ILE A 4 -13.71 4.41 4.25
CA ILE A 4 -12.83 5.58 4.29
C ILE A 4 -13.71 6.81 4.49
N SER A 5 -13.61 7.43 5.66
CA SER A 5 -14.50 8.50 6.12
C SER A 5 -15.97 8.07 6.09
N LYS A 6 -16.70 8.39 5.01
CA LYS A 6 -18.12 8.05 4.82
C LYS A 6 -18.36 7.13 3.62
N ASP A 7 -17.31 6.82 2.87
CA ASP A 7 -17.38 6.08 1.63
C ASP A 7 -16.84 4.67 1.79
N ILE A 8 -17.47 3.72 1.11
CA ILE A 8 -17.01 2.34 1.07
C ILE A 8 -16.00 2.22 -0.07
N PHE A 9 -14.78 1.77 0.24
CA PHE A 9 -13.80 1.48 -0.81
C PHE A 9 -14.32 0.32 -1.67
N PRO A 10 -14.50 0.50 -3.00
CA PRO A 10 -15.20 -0.46 -3.84
C PRO A 10 -14.45 -1.79 -3.93
N GLN A 11 -15.16 -2.90 -3.77
CA GLN A 11 -14.62 -4.24 -4.04
C GLN A 11 -14.74 -4.55 -5.54
N SER A 12 -13.78 -4.07 -6.32
CA SER A 12 -13.81 -4.15 -7.79
C SER A 12 -12.57 -4.82 -8.37
N CYS A 13 -12.61 -5.17 -9.65
CA CYS A 13 -11.41 -5.63 -10.37
C CYS A 13 -10.28 -4.58 -10.30
N LEU A 14 -10.60 -3.29 -10.36
CA LEU A 14 -9.60 -2.21 -10.27
C LEU A 14 -8.89 -2.23 -8.91
N SER A 15 -9.64 -2.45 -7.82
CA SER A 15 -9.09 -2.55 -6.46
C SER A 15 -8.15 -3.75 -6.35
N TYR A 16 -8.52 -4.90 -6.91
CA TYR A 16 -7.64 -6.06 -6.98
C TYR A 16 -6.36 -5.78 -7.78
N ILE A 17 -6.47 -5.14 -8.95
CA ILE A 17 -5.32 -4.78 -9.79
C ILE A 17 -4.38 -3.84 -9.04
N ALA A 18 -4.93 -2.81 -8.37
CA ALA A 18 -4.14 -1.84 -7.62
C ALA A 18 -3.29 -2.51 -6.54
N PHE A 19 -3.93 -3.29 -5.67
CA PHE A 19 -3.26 -3.99 -4.59
C PHE A 19 -2.25 -5.01 -5.11
N ARG A 20 -2.62 -5.78 -6.14
CA ARG A 20 -1.77 -6.84 -6.66
C ARG A 20 -0.55 -6.29 -7.41
N ALA A 21 -0.72 -5.24 -8.20
CA ALA A 21 0.39 -4.60 -8.92
C ALA A 21 1.40 -4.01 -7.93
N ALA A 22 0.93 -3.27 -6.92
CA ALA A 22 1.79 -2.70 -5.88
C ALA A 22 2.55 -3.77 -5.06
N PHE A 23 1.88 -4.89 -4.74
CA PHE A 23 2.50 -6.01 -4.05
C PHE A 23 3.60 -6.65 -4.90
N GLN A 24 3.31 -7.01 -6.15
CA GLN A 24 4.27 -7.69 -7.04
C GLN A 24 5.47 -6.80 -7.37
N GLU A 25 5.23 -5.53 -7.68
CA GLU A 25 6.29 -4.53 -7.92
C GLU A 25 7.24 -4.42 -6.72
N THR A 26 6.69 -4.35 -5.50
CA THR A 26 7.48 -4.25 -4.28
C THR A 26 8.26 -5.54 -4.00
N LEU A 27 7.62 -6.71 -4.17
CA LEU A 27 8.28 -8.01 -3.99
C LEU A 27 9.42 -8.24 -4.99
N GLU A 28 9.24 -7.86 -6.25
CA GLU A 28 10.30 -7.97 -7.26
C GLU A 28 11.48 -7.07 -6.94
N ARG A 29 11.25 -5.84 -6.44
CA ARG A 29 12.32 -4.96 -5.97
C ARG A 29 13.07 -5.54 -4.78
N ILE A 30 12.39 -6.16 -3.82
CA ILE A 30 13.05 -6.89 -2.72
C ILE A 30 13.93 -8.02 -3.27
N ALA A 31 13.39 -8.83 -4.18
CA ALA A 31 14.15 -9.92 -4.78
C ALA A 31 15.40 -9.44 -5.53
N LEU A 32 15.32 -8.29 -6.22
CA LEU A 32 16.45 -7.67 -6.90
C LEU A 32 17.49 -7.13 -5.91
N ALA A 33 17.06 -6.44 -4.85
CA ALA A 33 17.96 -5.93 -3.80
C ALA A 33 18.76 -7.08 -3.15
N ASN A 34 18.07 -8.18 -2.81
CA ASN A 34 18.69 -9.38 -2.24
C ASN A 34 19.74 -10.02 -3.17
N GLN A 35 19.54 -9.96 -4.50
CA GLN A 35 20.49 -10.52 -5.47
C GLN A 35 21.76 -9.67 -5.61
N ILE A 36 21.63 -8.34 -5.48
CA ILE A 36 22.74 -7.40 -5.62
C ILE A 36 23.56 -7.33 -4.32
N GLY A 37 23.06 -7.89 -3.21
CA GLY A 37 23.67 -7.76 -1.89
C GLY A 37 23.62 -6.32 -1.40
N ASP A 38 22.66 -5.53 -1.91
CA ASP A 38 22.45 -4.18 -1.45
C ASP A 38 21.70 -4.21 -0.13
N ASP A 39 22.47 -4.08 0.95
CA ASP A 39 21.98 -3.92 2.33
C ASP A 39 21.57 -2.46 2.60
N SER A 40 21.53 -1.60 1.55
CA SER A 40 20.95 -0.26 1.70
C SER A 40 19.54 -0.47 2.24
N ALA A 41 19.30 0.11 3.42
CA ALA A 41 18.01 0.15 4.09
C ALA A 41 17.01 0.83 3.15
N GLY A 42 16.49 0.06 2.20
CA GLY A 42 16.08 0.58 0.92
C GLY A 42 14.78 1.34 1.07
N CYS A 43 14.84 2.65 0.88
CA CYS A 43 13.68 3.53 0.72
C CYS A 43 13.00 3.27 -0.64
N PHE A 44 12.53 2.04 -0.86
CA PHE A 44 11.83 1.61 -2.07
C PHE A 44 10.56 0.83 -1.71
N GLY A 45 9.73 0.56 -2.71
CA GLY A 45 8.45 -0.10 -2.55
C GLY A 45 7.31 0.87 -2.82
N PHE A 46 6.07 0.41 -2.68
CA PHE A 46 4.92 1.22 -3.07
C PHE A 46 4.63 2.36 -2.08
N LEU A 47 4.97 2.22 -0.79
CA LEU A 47 4.71 3.29 0.19
C LEU A 47 5.61 4.52 0.01
N THR A 48 6.56 4.50 -0.93
CA THR A 48 7.32 5.72 -1.27
C THR A 48 6.47 6.81 -1.91
N GLU A 49 5.28 6.48 -2.41
CA GLU A 49 4.28 7.46 -2.89
C GLU A 49 3.73 8.30 -1.73
N VAL A 50 3.84 7.85 -0.47
CA VAL A 50 3.49 8.61 0.74
C VAL A 50 4.79 9.10 1.40
N PRO A 51 5.15 10.40 1.31
CA PRO A 51 6.46 10.89 1.71
C PRO A 51 6.86 10.49 3.15
N PHE A 52 5.94 10.62 4.09
CA PHE A 52 6.15 10.28 5.50
C PHE A 52 6.44 8.78 5.73
N LEU A 53 5.90 7.90 4.89
CA LEU A 53 6.07 6.44 5.01
C LEU A 53 7.22 5.88 4.16
N ARG A 54 8.01 6.74 3.50
CA ARG A 54 9.13 6.32 2.63
C ARG A 54 10.18 5.47 3.36
N ALA A 55 10.35 5.70 4.66
CA ALA A 55 11.32 4.98 5.48
C ALA A 55 10.82 3.61 5.98
N VAL A 56 9.56 3.25 5.72
CA VAL A 56 9.02 1.95 6.12
C VAL A 56 9.73 0.84 5.33
N PRO A 57 10.31 -0.18 6.00
CA PRO A 57 11.00 -1.26 5.30
C PRO A 57 10.10 -2.00 4.30
N PRO A 58 10.57 -2.36 3.10
CA PRO A 58 9.74 -2.94 2.04
C PRO A 58 8.91 -4.16 2.47
N HIS A 59 9.45 -5.05 3.30
CA HIS A 59 8.72 -6.22 3.82
C HIS A 59 7.57 -5.83 4.76
N ILE A 60 7.72 -4.73 5.51
CA ILE A 60 6.65 -4.16 6.34
C ILE A 60 5.60 -3.49 5.47
N GLN A 61 5.98 -2.84 4.37
CA GLN A 61 5.00 -2.29 3.42
C GLN A 61 4.09 -3.41 2.87
N LEU A 62 4.66 -4.57 2.53
CA LEU A 62 3.89 -5.74 2.08
C LEU A 62 2.93 -6.26 3.16
N ASP A 63 3.36 -6.27 4.42
CA ASP A 63 2.54 -6.69 5.55
C ASP A 63 1.34 -5.76 5.79
N LEU A 64 1.59 -4.45 5.79
CA LEU A 64 0.53 -3.44 5.88
C LEU A 64 -0.46 -3.55 4.70
N LEU A 65 0.04 -3.78 3.49
CA LEU A 65 -0.80 -4.03 2.31
C LEU A 65 -1.70 -5.25 2.53
N ALA A 66 -1.13 -6.35 3.03
CA ALA A 66 -1.89 -7.57 3.30
C ALA A 66 -2.97 -7.34 4.37
N GLU A 67 -2.66 -6.64 5.46
CA GLU A 67 -3.62 -6.25 6.50
C GLU A 67 -4.78 -5.41 5.91
N THR A 68 -4.47 -4.37 5.13
CA THR A 68 -5.50 -3.53 4.49
C THR A 68 -6.32 -4.33 3.47
N TRP A 69 -5.70 -5.21 2.68
CA TRP A 69 -6.41 -6.10 1.77
C TRP A 69 -7.38 -7.04 2.51
N LYS A 70 -6.95 -7.59 3.64
CA LYS A 70 -7.78 -8.45 4.48
C LYS A 70 -9.01 -7.71 5.00
N LYS A 71 -8.86 -6.49 5.50
CA LYS A 71 -9.98 -5.62 5.93
C LYS A 71 -10.91 -5.29 4.75
N HIS A 72 -10.33 -4.98 3.60
CA HIS A 72 -11.06 -4.65 2.38
C HIS A 72 -11.98 -5.79 1.95
N THR A 73 -11.45 -7.02 1.90
CA THR A 73 -12.17 -8.21 1.43
C THR A 73 -13.05 -8.91 2.47
N ALA A 74 -12.92 -8.55 3.75
CA ALA A 74 -13.79 -9.09 4.80
C ALA A 74 -15.26 -8.70 4.61
N ASN A 75 -16.17 -9.51 5.16
CA ASN A 75 -17.60 -9.20 5.18
C ASN A 75 -17.95 -8.14 6.23
N ASP A 76 -17.18 -8.07 7.32
CA ASP A 76 -17.36 -7.09 8.38
C ASP A 76 -16.94 -5.68 7.92
N SER A 77 -17.56 -4.65 8.47
CA SER A 77 -17.17 -3.26 8.21
C SER A 77 -15.99 -2.85 9.11
N PHE A 78 -14.99 -2.22 8.50
CA PHE A 78 -13.81 -1.69 9.19
C PHE A 78 -13.67 -0.22 8.84
N ASP A 79 -13.60 0.63 9.86
CA ASP A 79 -13.23 2.02 9.69
C ASP A 79 -11.74 2.10 9.35
N ALA A 80 -11.42 2.80 8.26
CA ALA A 80 -10.06 2.96 7.79
C ALA A 80 -9.26 3.83 8.75
N SER A 81 -8.06 3.37 9.09
CA SER A 81 -7.03 4.22 9.68
C SER A 81 -6.34 5.06 8.59
N LEU A 82 -5.57 6.08 9.00
CA LEU A 82 -4.73 6.83 8.06
C LEU A 82 -3.70 5.95 7.34
N ILE A 83 -3.28 4.84 7.96
CA ILE A 83 -2.46 3.82 7.28
C ILE A 83 -3.26 3.17 6.15
N ASP A 84 -4.48 2.72 6.41
CA ASP A 84 -5.31 2.07 5.39
C ASP A 84 -5.58 3.03 4.21
N GLU A 85 -5.86 4.31 4.50
CA GLU A 85 -5.98 5.37 3.48
C GLU A 85 -4.68 5.56 2.68
N SER A 86 -3.53 5.60 3.36
CA SER A 86 -2.20 5.69 2.74
C SER A 86 -1.91 4.51 1.81
N ILE A 87 -2.30 3.30 2.22
CA ILE A 87 -2.12 2.08 1.43
C ILE A 87 -3.02 2.12 0.19
N VAL A 88 -4.29 2.51 0.33
CA VAL A 88 -5.22 2.64 -0.81
C VAL A 88 -4.70 3.67 -1.81
N TYR A 89 -4.29 4.85 -1.33
CA TYR A 89 -3.68 5.88 -2.17
C TYR A 89 -2.45 5.35 -2.92
N ALA A 90 -1.47 4.82 -2.19
CA ALA A 90 -0.20 4.40 -2.76
C ALA A 90 -0.36 3.22 -3.75
N THR A 91 -1.22 2.26 -3.45
CA THR A 91 -1.48 1.12 -4.35
C THR A 91 -2.12 1.59 -5.67
N CYS A 92 -3.05 2.55 -5.61
CA CYS A 92 -3.68 3.12 -6.80
C CYS A 92 -2.68 3.93 -7.64
N GLU A 93 -1.87 4.80 -7.03
CA GLU A 93 -0.86 5.59 -7.75
C GLU A 93 0.24 4.71 -8.37
N VAL A 94 0.74 3.71 -7.65
CA VAL A 94 1.73 2.78 -8.20
C VAL A 94 1.16 2.00 -9.38
N ALA A 95 -0.06 1.47 -9.26
CA ALA A 95 -0.66 0.70 -10.35
C ALA A 95 -0.90 1.58 -11.59
N ALA A 96 -1.41 2.80 -11.40
CA ALA A 96 -1.58 3.75 -12.49
C ALA A 96 -0.23 4.12 -13.15
N ARG A 97 0.81 4.33 -12.35
CA ARG A 97 2.17 4.57 -12.85
C ARG A 97 2.71 3.38 -13.66
N ILE A 98 2.48 2.15 -13.22
CA ILE A 98 2.89 0.93 -13.95
C ILE A 98 2.12 0.83 -15.28
N VAL A 99 0.81 1.14 -15.31
CA VAL A 99 0.06 1.19 -16.57
C VAL A 99 0.70 2.15 -17.56
N ASP A 100 1.07 3.36 -17.10
CA ASP A 100 1.60 4.41 -17.97
C ASP A 100 3.04 4.13 -18.45
N SER A 101 3.90 3.53 -17.62
CA SER A 101 5.34 3.38 -17.92
C SER A 101 5.80 1.96 -18.23
N GLN A 102 5.11 0.96 -17.70
CA GLN A 102 5.54 -0.46 -17.67
C GLN A 102 4.34 -1.42 -17.91
N PRO A 103 3.54 -1.25 -18.98
CA PRO A 103 2.32 -2.02 -19.19
C PRO A 103 2.55 -3.54 -19.29
N THR A 104 3.71 -3.96 -19.80
CA THR A 104 4.09 -5.38 -19.87
C THR A 104 4.29 -6.02 -18.49
N ASP A 105 4.77 -5.24 -17.52
CA ASP A 105 4.94 -5.72 -16.15
C ASP A 105 3.58 -5.91 -15.48
N LEU A 106 2.63 -5.01 -15.73
CA LEU A 106 1.25 -5.20 -15.26
C LEU A 106 0.63 -6.50 -15.80
N GLN A 107 0.80 -6.79 -17.09
CA GLN A 107 0.34 -8.07 -17.68
C GLN A 107 0.96 -9.27 -16.97
N ARG A 108 2.27 -9.21 -16.71
CA ARG A 108 2.99 -10.25 -15.97
C ARG A 108 2.42 -10.42 -14.56
N TYR A 109 2.16 -9.32 -13.85
CA TYR A 109 1.63 -9.34 -12.48
C TYR A 109 0.24 -9.95 -12.40
N MET A 110 -0.62 -9.73 -13.39
CA MET A 110 -1.98 -10.28 -13.39
C MET A 110 -2.03 -11.75 -13.82
N LYS A 111 -1.08 -12.20 -14.65
CA LYS A 111 -1.05 -13.55 -15.19
C LYS A 111 -1.04 -14.63 -14.10
N ASN A 112 -1.96 -15.59 -14.21
CA ASN A 112 -2.14 -16.70 -13.24
C ASN A 112 -2.45 -16.24 -11.81
N GLY A 113 -2.95 -15.01 -11.61
CA GLY A 113 -3.45 -14.56 -10.33
C GLY A 113 -4.77 -15.25 -9.93
N PRO A 114 -5.22 -15.09 -8.67
CA PRO A 114 -6.49 -15.66 -8.21
C PRO A 114 -7.73 -15.21 -9.00
N LEU A 115 -7.72 -13.98 -9.49
CA LEU A 115 -8.78 -13.43 -10.33
C LEU A 115 -8.33 -13.45 -11.78
N ASP A 116 -9.16 -14.00 -12.66
CA ASP A 116 -8.98 -13.91 -14.11
C ASP A 116 -9.47 -12.54 -14.58
N VAL A 117 -8.52 -11.67 -14.92
CA VAL A 117 -8.82 -10.28 -15.30
C VAL A 117 -8.43 -10.07 -16.75
N GLU A 118 -9.43 -9.89 -17.61
CA GLU A 118 -9.22 -9.39 -18.96
C GLU A 118 -9.02 -7.87 -18.91
N LEU A 119 -7.82 -7.39 -19.27
CA LEU A 119 -7.46 -5.98 -19.19
C LEU A 119 -7.05 -5.41 -20.53
N ALA A 120 -7.79 -4.40 -20.97
CA ALA A 120 -7.26 -3.43 -21.92
C ALA A 120 -6.33 -2.48 -21.16
N ILE A 121 -5.02 -2.63 -21.36
CA ILE A 121 -4.02 -1.79 -20.69
C ILE A 121 -3.79 -0.57 -21.56
N ASP A 122 -4.42 0.53 -21.16
CA ASP A 122 -4.37 1.83 -21.82
C ASP A 122 -4.37 2.97 -20.79
N HIS A 123 -4.25 4.21 -21.27
CA HIS A 123 -4.30 5.39 -20.39
C HIS A 123 -5.66 5.56 -19.68
N HIS A 124 -6.73 4.95 -20.19
CA HIS A 124 -8.02 4.98 -19.52
C HIS A 124 -7.96 4.15 -18.24
N LEU A 125 -7.38 2.94 -18.28
CA LEU A 125 -7.14 2.13 -17.08
C LEU A 125 -6.31 2.87 -16.02
N SER A 126 -5.26 3.59 -16.42
CA SER A 126 -4.45 4.41 -15.50
C SER A 126 -5.30 5.49 -14.80
N SER A 127 -6.20 6.13 -15.54
CA SER A 127 -7.10 7.15 -15.01
C SER A 127 -8.12 6.55 -14.04
N GLU A 128 -8.71 5.39 -14.38
CA GLU A 128 -9.66 4.67 -13.52
C GLU A 128 -9.02 4.21 -12.21
N LEU A 129 -7.76 3.76 -12.25
CA LEU A 129 -7.02 3.38 -11.04
C LEU A 129 -6.82 4.58 -10.10
N ARG A 130 -6.49 5.77 -10.61
CA ARG A 130 -6.41 6.99 -9.76
C ARG A 130 -7.78 7.41 -9.25
N ALA A 131 -8.82 7.28 -10.08
CA ALA A 131 -10.19 7.62 -9.69
C ALA A 131 -10.68 6.83 -8.47
N LEU A 132 -10.17 5.62 -8.22
CA LEU A 132 -10.51 4.81 -7.06
C LEU A 132 -10.29 5.54 -5.72
N HIS A 133 -9.19 6.27 -5.57
CA HIS A 133 -8.90 6.99 -4.33
C HIS A 133 -9.42 8.43 -4.36
N LEU A 134 -9.41 9.07 -5.54
CA LEU A 134 -9.90 10.44 -5.72
C LEU A 134 -11.41 10.59 -5.49
N ASN A 135 -12.18 9.52 -5.71
CA ASN A 135 -13.62 9.50 -5.48
C ASN A 135 -14.02 9.27 -4.02
N LEU A 136 -13.06 9.04 -3.12
CA LEU A 136 -13.30 8.85 -1.70
C LEU A 136 -13.22 10.19 -0.97
N SER A 137 -14.04 10.37 0.07
CA SER A 137 -14.00 11.52 0.98
C SER A 137 -12.79 11.47 1.94
N ASN A 138 -11.62 11.08 1.44
CA ASN A 138 -10.38 11.08 2.21
C ASN A 138 -9.93 12.52 2.49
N GLU A 139 -9.26 12.73 3.63
CA GLU A 139 -8.77 14.06 4.03
C GLU A 139 -7.35 14.33 3.49
N GLY A 140 -6.64 13.28 3.06
CA GLY A 140 -5.27 13.40 2.54
C GLY A 140 -4.23 13.81 3.58
N ASP A 141 -4.60 13.79 4.87
CA ASP A 141 -3.76 14.20 5.99
C ASP A 141 -2.38 13.53 6.00
N PHE A 142 -2.32 12.26 5.61
CA PHE A 142 -1.09 11.47 5.52
C PHE A 142 -0.05 12.06 4.54
N LEU A 143 -0.48 12.84 3.54
CA LEU A 143 0.43 13.52 2.59
C LEU A 143 1.05 14.79 3.18
N LEU A 144 0.48 15.34 4.26
CA LEU A 144 0.96 16.55 4.91
C LEU A 144 2.00 16.27 6.00
N LEU A 145 2.09 15.03 6.48
CA LEU A 145 2.87 14.70 7.68
C LEU A 145 4.37 14.96 7.57
N SER A 146 4.95 14.76 6.38
CA SER A 146 6.36 15.02 6.15
C SER A 146 6.74 16.50 6.33
N GLN A 147 5.78 17.42 6.27
CA GLN A 147 6.02 18.84 6.48
C GLN A 147 6.39 19.15 7.94
N PHE A 148 6.09 18.26 8.87
CA PHE A 148 6.35 18.46 10.31
C PHE A 148 7.63 17.78 10.80
N GLU A 149 8.33 17.01 9.98
CA GLU A 149 9.50 16.21 10.39
C GLU A 149 10.69 17.08 10.81
N ASP A 150 10.86 18.23 10.18
CA ASP A 150 11.96 19.18 10.45
C ASP A 150 11.63 20.22 11.54
N MET A 151 10.46 20.12 12.20
CA MET A 151 9.98 21.10 13.17
C MET A 151 10.26 20.68 14.62
N THR A 152 10.36 21.65 15.52
CA THR A 152 10.37 21.36 16.96
C THR A 152 9.02 20.76 17.41
N PRO A 153 8.97 19.95 18.48
CA PRO A 153 7.73 19.38 18.99
C PRO A 153 6.64 20.42 19.26
N GLU A 154 7.02 21.59 19.78
CA GLU A 154 6.10 22.69 20.07
C GLU A 154 5.49 23.30 18.78
N GLU A 155 6.32 23.52 17.76
CA GLU A 155 5.88 24.05 16.47
C GLU A 155 5.02 23.05 15.70
N SER A 156 5.42 21.78 15.70
CA SER A 156 4.68 20.67 15.11
C SER A 156 3.29 20.54 15.72
N THR A 157 3.20 20.53 17.06
CA THR A 157 1.92 20.46 17.79
C THR A 157 1.01 21.64 17.45
N ARG A 158 1.56 22.86 17.40
CA ARG A 158 0.79 24.07 17.06
C ARG A 158 0.25 24.02 15.64
N LEU A 159 1.07 23.60 14.67
CA LEU A 159 0.66 23.56 13.27
C LEU A 159 -0.33 22.43 13.00
N LYS A 160 -0.12 21.23 13.57
CA LYS A 160 -1.09 20.12 13.49
C LYS A 160 -2.50 20.55 13.93
N LYS A 161 -2.59 21.27 15.05
CA LYS A 161 -3.87 21.87 15.51
C LYS A 161 -4.46 22.89 14.54
N THR A 162 -3.61 23.70 13.91
CA THR A 162 -4.04 24.69 12.90
C THR A 162 -4.60 24.01 11.65
N PHE A 163 -4.01 22.91 11.23
CA PHE A 163 -4.47 22.09 10.09
C PHE A 163 -5.64 21.17 10.44
N GLY A 164 -6.07 21.12 11.72
CA GLY A 164 -7.17 20.25 12.15
C GLY A 164 -6.79 18.76 12.26
N LEU A 165 -5.50 18.44 12.29
CA LEU A 165 -5.02 17.06 12.38
C LEU A 165 -5.28 16.48 13.78
N ASP A 166 -5.97 15.34 13.82
CA ASP A 166 -6.22 14.59 15.05
C ASP A 166 -4.98 13.76 15.42
N GLU A 167 -4.28 14.16 16.49
CA GLU A 167 -3.08 13.49 17.00
C GLU A 167 -3.29 11.98 17.24
N LEU A 168 -4.48 11.57 17.70
CA LEU A 168 -4.76 10.15 17.96
C LEU A 168 -4.87 9.35 16.66
N ARG A 169 -5.35 9.96 15.57
CA ARG A 169 -5.37 9.33 14.25
C ARG A 169 -3.97 9.26 13.63
N LEU A 170 -3.06 10.17 14.02
CA LEU A 170 -1.68 10.19 13.54
C LEU A 170 -0.78 9.15 14.20
N GLU A 171 -1.03 8.77 15.46
CA GLU A 171 -0.16 7.86 16.22
C GLU A 171 0.20 6.57 15.45
N PRO A 172 -0.74 5.86 14.79
CA PRO A 172 -0.41 4.68 14.00
C PRO A 172 0.60 4.93 12.87
N MET A 173 0.63 6.15 12.31
CA MET A 173 1.59 6.54 11.28
C MET A 173 3.03 6.53 11.83
N PHE A 174 3.22 6.97 13.07
CA PHE A 174 4.55 6.93 13.71
C PHE A 174 4.92 5.52 14.14
N GLU A 175 3.97 4.74 14.66
CA GLU A 175 4.20 3.36 15.09
C GLU A 175 4.74 2.47 13.97
N VAL A 176 4.25 2.63 12.72
CA VAL A 176 4.72 1.80 11.60
C VAL A 176 6.17 2.04 11.22
N LEU A 177 6.73 3.24 11.48
CA LEU A 177 8.15 3.53 11.25
C LEU A 177 9.07 2.70 12.17
N GLY A 178 8.56 2.27 13.33
CA GLY A 178 9.29 1.42 14.28
C GLY A 178 9.11 -0.09 14.05
N ARG A 179 8.33 -0.51 13.05
CA ARG A 179 8.07 -1.93 12.78
C ARG A 179 9.24 -2.56 12.01
N TRP A 180 9.69 -3.72 12.51
CA TRP A 180 10.81 -4.48 11.91
C TRP A 180 10.44 -5.90 11.50
N ALA A 181 9.44 -6.50 12.15
CA ALA A 181 8.98 -7.85 11.89
C ALA A 181 7.61 -7.85 11.22
N VAL A 182 7.42 -8.74 10.24
CA VAL A 182 6.10 -9.00 9.65
C VAL A 182 5.17 -9.66 10.67
N SER A 183 3.87 -9.37 10.57
CA SER A 183 2.83 -9.96 11.39
C SER A 183 2.75 -11.47 11.20
N ARG A 184 2.25 -12.18 12.22
CA ARG A 184 2.00 -13.64 12.13
C ARG A 184 0.91 -13.99 11.12
N ASP A 185 0.00 -13.06 10.88
CA ASP A 185 -1.13 -13.25 9.97
C ASP A 185 -0.81 -12.83 8.54
N PHE A 186 0.40 -12.32 8.28
CA PHE A 186 0.83 -11.81 6.97
C PHE A 186 0.44 -12.73 5.81
N LEU A 187 0.84 -14.00 5.86
CA LEU A 187 0.59 -14.95 4.78
C LEU A 187 -0.90 -15.27 4.62
N ASN A 188 -1.64 -15.36 5.73
CA ASN A 188 -3.08 -15.60 5.71
C ASN A 188 -3.83 -14.40 5.10
N ASN A 189 -3.35 -13.20 5.38
CA ASN A 189 -3.90 -11.94 4.88
C ASN A 189 -3.75 -11.80 3.36
N LEU A 190 -2.82 -12.50 2.72
CA LEU A 190 -2.64 -12.50 1.25
C LEU A 190 -3.67 -13.35 0.49
N THR A 191 -4.57 -14.04 1.21
CA THR A 191 -5.62 -14.86 0.58
C THR A 191 -6.49 -14.01 -0.36
N GLY A 192 -6.69 -14.50 -1.58
CA GLY A 192 -7.46 -13.80 -2.61
C GLY A 192 -6.68 -12.72 -3.35
N LEU A 193 -5.55 -12.25 -2.82
CA LEU A 193 -4.61 -11.37 -3.53
C LEU A 193 -3.60 -12.20 -4.35
N LEU A 194 -3.07 -13.25 -3.73
CA LEU A 194 -2.08 -14.15 -4.29
C LEU A 194 -2.58 -15.60 -4.34
N THR A 195 -2.05 -16.37 -5.28
CA THR A 195 -2.23 -17.82 -5.29
C THR A 195 -1.37 -18.49 -4.21
N GLY A 196 -1.71 -19.72 -3.80
CA GLY A 196 -0.89 -20.46 -2.83
C GLY A 196 0.57 -20.65 -3.27
N ARG A 197 0.83 -20.80 -4.58
CA ARG A 197 2.20 -20.88 -5.12
C ARG A 197 2.97 -19.57 -4.96
N GLU A 198 2.28 -18.44 -5.16
CA GLU A 198 2.86 -17.11 -4.99
C GLU A 198 3.17 -16.83 -3.52
N ILE A 199 2.29 -17.20 -2.60
CA ILE A 199 2.53 -17.07 -1.15
C ILE A 199 3.80 -17.83 -0.72
N ILE A 200 4.00 -19.06 -1.22
CA ILE A 200 5.23 -19.83 -0.96
C ILE A 200 6.47 -19.12 -1.54
N ARG A 201 6.37 -18.52 -2.72
CA ARG A 201 7.45 -17.74 -3.32
C ARG A 201 7.76 -16.49 -2.48
N THR A 202 6.75 -15.79 -1.97
CA THR A 202 6.91 -14.63 -1.08
C THR A 202 7.72 -15.00 0.14
N VAL A 203 7.42 -16.13 0.80
CA VAL A 203 8.20 -16.65 1.93
C VAL A 203 9.68 -16.81 1.58
N SER A 204 9.98 -17.40 0.43
CA SER A 204 11.36 -17.59 -0.03
C SER A 204 12.08 -16.26 -0.31
N VAL A 205 11.38 -15.24 -0.79
CA VAL A 205 11.98 -13.93 -1.09
C VAL A 205 12.24 -13.13 0.19
N LEU A 206 11.32 -13.18 1.14
CA LEU A 206 11.41 -12.40 2.39
C LEU A 206 12.24 -13.10 3.47
N GLY A 207 12.52 -14.40 3.34
CA GLY A 207 13.27 -15.16 4.35
C GLY A 207 12.51 -15.36 5.67
N VAL A 208 11.18 -15.22 5.67
CA VAL A 208 10.33 -15.34 6.85
C VAL A 208 9.94 -16.81 7.03
N GLN A 209 10.43 -17.47 8.09
CA GLN A 209 10.06 -18.86 8.46
C GLN A 209 9.07 -18.89 9.61
#